data_AF-K4DAZ6-F1
#
_entry.id   AF-K4DAZ6-F1
#
_cell.length_a   1.000
_cell.length_b   1.000
_cell.length_c   1.000
_cell.angle_alpha   90.00
_cell.angle_beta   90.00
_cell.angle_gamma   90.00
#
_symmetry.space_group_name_H-M   'P 1'
#
loop_
_entity.id
_entity.type
_entity.pdbx_description
1 polymer ?
#
loop_
_entity_poly.entity_id
_entity_poly.type
_entity_poly.pdbx_seq_one_letter_code
_entity_poly.pdbx_strand_id
1 'polypeptide(L)'
;MEKDVKDRLTELVSQTFYIYIYILQRLVAEPSTSSRSDNILQRLLTGVLHAKDDNARKEMKKVISSLCLTSLILSLFEATSVDDNRQQDQGVLMGEIAREADNLQWLVDILIDRKMGDEFVKLWAEQKELSILHSKILTMYRHEISKITAQLCIAIGRGNLLVPKDVRYCLLSTWLESLYDDFGWMKRAGKSIDKKLVEEGLGQTILTLPLAQQQTILLNWFDRFLNKGDDYPNIQRAFEVWWRRSFVKQYTADSQLQLAIFDYTE
;
A
#
# COMPACT_ATOMS: atom_id res chain seq x y z
N MET A 1 -21.66 -21.40 23.63
CA MET A 1 -21.61 -19.93 23.82
C MET A 1 -20.58 -19.29 22.88
N GLU A 2 -19.28 -19.54 23.05
CA GLU A 2 -18.22 -18.93 22.22
C GLU A 2 -18.34 -19.22 20.70
N LYS A 3 -18.69 -20.48 20.34
CA LYS A 3 -18.98 -20.86 18.95
C LYS A 3 -20.18 -20.09 18.36
N ASP A 4 -21.26 -19.94 19.13
CA ASP A 4 -22.49 -19.24 18.69
C ASP A 4 -22.23 -17.74 18.43
N VAL A 5 -21.36 -17.11 19.24
CA VAL A 5 -20.90 -15.74 19.01
C VAL A 5 -20.04 -15.65 17.75
N LYS A 6 -19.16 -16.63 17.50
CA LYS A 6 -18.30 -16.66 16.31
C LYS A 6 -19.10 -16.89 15.01
N ASP A 7 -20.09 -17.78 15.05
CA ASP A 7 -20.97 -18.06 13.93
C ASP A 7 -21.86 -16.82 13.63
N ARG A 8 -22.44 -16.18 14.65
CA ARG A 8 -23.16 -14.89 14.51
C ARG A 8 -22.29 -13.75 14.00
N LEU A 9 -21.03 -13.65 14.42
CA LEU A 9 -20.08 -12.66 13.88
C LEU A 9 -19.76 -12.93 12.42
N THR A 10 -19.61 -14.20 12.02
CA THR A 10 -19.36 -14.60 10.63
C THR A 10 -20.58 -14.31 9.75
N GLU A 11 -21.79 -14.51 10.29
CA GLU A 11 -23.06 -14.17 9.63
C GLU A 11 -23.25 -12.64 9.54
N LEU A 12 -22.95 -11.87 10.59
CA LEU A 12 -22.97 -10.40 10.55
C LEU A 12 -21.95 -9.82 9.57
N VAL A 13 -20.74 -10.39 9.50
CA VAL A 13 -19.73 -10.02 8.50
C VAL A 13 -20.24 -10.35 7.09
N SER A 14 -20.82 -11.54 6.88
CA SER A 14 -21.43 -11.92 5.60
C SER A 14 -22.61 -11.05 5.21
N GLN A 15 -23.49 -10.66 6.15
CA GLN A 15 -24.61 -9.77 5.90
C GLN A 15 -24.15 -8.33 5.61
N THR A 16 -23.14 -7.83 6.34
CA THR A 16 -22.52 -6.53 6.06
C THR A 16 -21.90 -6.53 4.67
N PHE A 17 -21.16 -7.59 4.32
CA PHE A 17 -20.57 -7.81 3.00
C PHE A 17 -21.63 -7.95 1.90
N TYR A 18 -22.77 -8.60 2.18
CA TYR A 18 -23.88 -8.73 1.23
C TYR A 18 -24.62 -7.41 0.99
N ILE A 19 -24.86 -6.61 2.05
CA ILE A 19 -25.37 -5.24 1.93
C ILE A 19 -24.39 -4.38 1.13
N TYR A 20 -23.08 -4.59 1.32
CA TYR A 20 -22.04 -3.90 0.57
C TYR A 20 -22.05 -4.25 -0.92
N ILE A 21 -22.11 -5.55 -1.24
CA ILE A 21 -22.25 -6.06 -2.60
C ILE A 21 -23.55 -5.55 -3.23
N TYR A 22 -24.66 -5.50 -2.50
CA TYR A 22 -25.94 -4.97 -2.99
C TYR A 22 -25.86 -3.47 -3.31
N ILE A 23 -25.18 -2.68 -2.48
CA ILE A 23 -24.93 -1.25 -2.72
C ILE A 23 -23.98 -1.05 -3.90
N LEU A 24 -22.89 -1.83 -3.98
CA LEU A 24 -21.97 -1.86 -5.12
C LEU A 24 -22.70 -2.19 -6.42
N GLN A 25 -23.44 -3.30 -6.46
CA GLN A 25 -24.25 -3.70 -7.61
C GLN A 25 -25.26 -2.62 -7.99
N ARG A 26 -25.92 -1.95 -7.03
CA ARG A 26 -26.82 -0.83 -7.35
C ARG A 26 -26.13 0.43 -7.86
N LEU A 27 -24.87 0.66 -7.50
CA LEU A 27 -24.06 1.78 -8.02
C LEU A 27 -23.41 1.46 -9.37
N VAL A 28 -23.22 0.18 -9.70
CA VAL A 28 -22.49 -0.32 -10.88
C VAL A 28 -23.41 -0.86 -11.99
N ALA A 29 -24.65 -1.30 -11.68
CA ALA A 29 -25.57 -1.97 -12.62
C ALA A 29 -26.25 -1.05 -13.66
N GLU A 30 -25.56 -0.01 -14.15
CA GLU A 30 -25.91 0.66 -15.41
C GLU A 30 -24.87 0.37 -16.51
N PRO A 31 -25.23 -0.51 -17.48
CA PRO A 31 -24.79 -0.69 -18.87
C PRO A 31 -23.77 0.22 -19.62
N SER A 32 -22.89 1.00 -19.01
CA SER A 32 -22.17 2.11 -19.68
C SER A 32 -20.64 2.07 -19.51
N THR A 33 -19.98 1.47 -20.50
CA THR A 33 -18.72 1.93 -21.13
C THR A 33 -17.95 3.08 -20.44
N SER A 34 -16.72 2.78 -19.98
CA SER A 34 -15.55 3.69 -19.93
C SER A 34 -15.86 5.20 -19.87
N SER A 35 -15.99 5.73 -18.65
CA SER A 35 -16.07 7.16 -18.23
C SER A 35 -17.12 7.40 -17.13
N ARG A 36 -18.14 6.55 -17.03
CA ARG A 36 -19.35 6.84 -16.22
C ARG A 36 -19.22 6.46 -14.74
N SER A 37 -18.50 5.38 -14.42
CA SER A 37 -18.11 4.97 -13.06
C SER A 37 -17.33 6.08 -12.34
N ASP A 38 -16.35 6.62 -13.04
CA ASP A 38 -15.40 7.61 -12.54
C ASP A 38 -16.15 8.90 -12.20
N ASN A 39 -17.12 9.28 -13.05
CA ASN A 39 -18.04 10.38 -12.77
C ASN A 39 -18.92 10.17 -11.52
N ILE A 40 -19.31 8.93 -11.17
CA ILE A 40 -20.09 8.66 -9.96
C ILE A 40 -19.20 8.81 -8.71
N LEU A 41 -18.03 8.16 -8.69
CA LEU A 41 -17.05 8.31 -7.63
C LEU A 41 -16.61 9.76 -7.46
N GLN A 42 -16.32 10.46 -8.56
CA GLN A 42 -15.94 11.88 -8.57
C GLN A 42 -17.07 12.78 -8.06
N ARG A 43 -18.33 12.55 -8.43
CA ARG A 43 -19.46 13.33 -7.92
C ARG A 43 -19.74 13.07 -6.44
N LEU A 44 -19.69 11.82 -6.00
CA LEU A 44 -19.80 11.46 -4.58
C LEU A 44 -18.67 12.12 -3.77
N LEU A 45 -17.42 11.97 -4.21
CA LEU A 45 -16.27 12.55 -3.52
C LEU A 45 -16.29 14.08 -3.55
N THR A 46 -16.77 14.71 -4.62
CA THR A 46 -16.97 16.18 -4.69
C THR A 46 -18.03 16.63 -3.68
N GLY A 47 -19.19 15.94 -3.62
CA GLY A 47 -20.23 16.20 -2.63
C GLY A 47 -19.72 16.06 -1.19
N VAL A 48 -18.93 15.02 -0.91
CA VAL A 48 -18.23 14.82 0.36
C VAL A 48 -17.26 15.97 0.63
N LEU A 49 -16.37 16.32 -0.31
CA LEU A 49 -15.37 17.37 -0.12
C LEU A 49 -16.00 18.75 0.22
N HIS A 50 -17.19 19.04 -0.31
CA HIS A 50 -17.97 20.25 -0.02
C HIS A 50 -18.89 20.16 1.21
N ALA A 51 -18.99 19.01 1.89
CA ALA A 51 -19.81 18.86 3.09
C ALA A 51 -19.27 19.73 4.25
N LYS A 52 -20.11 20.56 4.85
CA LYS A 52 -19.72 21.47 5.95
C LYS A 52 -19.37 20.75 7.26
N ASP A 53 -19.90 19.55 7.48
CA ASP A 53 -19.63 18.74 8.66
C ASP A 53 -18.37 17.88 8.42
N ASP A 54 -17.30 18.17 9.17
CA ASP A 54 -16.02 17.46 9.05
C ASP A 54 -16.06 16.01 9.55
N ASN A 55 -16.97 15.69 10.49
CA ASN A 55 -17.15 14.32 10.99
C ASN A 55 -17.88 13.46 9.96
N ALA A 56 -19.00 13.97 9.40
CA ALA A 56 -19.67 13.33 8.27
C ALA A 56 -18.69 13.16 7.08
N ARG A 57 -17.82 14.15 6.85
CA ARG A 57 -16.77 14.09 5.82
C ARG A 57 -15.68 13.06 6.13
N LYS A 58 -15.39 12.76 7.40
CA LYS A 58 -14.43 11.71 7.78
C LYS A 58 -15.05 10.33 7.57
N GLU A 59 -16.28 10.11 8.02
CA GLU A 59 -16.95 8.82 7.88
C GLU A 59 -17.27 8.47 6.43
N MET A 60 -17.77 9.42 5.62
CA MET A 60 -18.02 9.16 4.19
C MET A 60 -16.74 8.80 3.42
N LYS A 61 -15.57 9.34 3.79
CA LYS A 61 -14.29 8.93 3.19
C LYS A 61 -13.92 7.50 3.57
N LYS A 62 -14.05 7.11 4.84
CA LYS A 62 -13.81 5.72 5.26
C LYS A 62 -14.69 4.74 4.47
N VAL A 63 -15.96 5.08 4.28
CA VAL A 63 -16.90 4.28 3.49
C VAL A 63 -16.43 4.18 2.03
N ILE A 64 -16.05 5.29 1.37
CA ILE A 64 -15.55 5.28 -0.02
C ILE A 64 -14.23 4.50 -0.14
N SER A 65 -13.29 4.68 0.79
CA SER A 65 -12.03 3.93 0.83
C SER A 65 -12.25 2.43 0.96
N SER A 66 -13.15 2.02 1.86
CA SER A 66 -13.58 0.62 1.99
C SER A 66 -14.27 0.11 0.71
N LEU A 67 -14.94 0.99 -0.05
CA LEU A 67 -15.76 0.62 -1.20
C LEU A 67 -14.88 0.23 -2.39
N CYS A 68 -13.95 1.12 -2.74
CA CYS A 68 -12.95 0.86 -3.76
C CYS A 68 -12.03 -0.32 -3.37
N LEU A 69 -11.69 -0.46 -2.08
CA LEU A 69 -10.87 -1.58 -1.60
C LEU A 69 -11.59 -2.93 -1.70
N THR A 70 -12.88 -2.99 -1.31
CA THR A 70 -13.66 -4.23 -1.44
C THR A 70 -13.92 -4.58 -2.90
N SER A 71 -14.13 -3.58 -3.76
CA SER A 71 -14.22 -3.74 -5.22
C SER A 71 -12.97 -4.44 -5.76
N LEU A 72 -11.77 -3.93 -5.45
CA LEU A 72 -10.51 -4.54 -5.83
C LEU A 72 -10.34 -5.97 -5.27
N ILE A 73 -10.68 -6.20 -3.99
CA ILE A 73 -10.59 -7.53 -3.37
C ILE A 73 -11.48 -8.55 -4.09
N LEU A 74 -12.71 -8.16 -4.47
CA LEU A 74 -13.64 -9.00 -5.21
C LEU A 74 -13.09 -9.37 -6.59
N SER A 75 -12.61 -8.39 -7.36
CA SER A 75 -12.03 -8.64 -8.68
C SER A 75 -10.80 -9.56 -8.62
N LEU A 76 -9.93 -9.44 -7.60
CA LEU A 76 -8.82 -10.37 -7.42
C LEU A 76 -9.28 -11.76 -6.99
N PHE A 77 -10.25 -11.86 -6.08
CA PHE A 77 -10.77 -13.15 -5.65
C PHE A 77 -11.36 -13.91 -6.84
N GLU A 78 -12.21 -13.26 -7.64
CA GLU A 78 -12.79 -13.84 -8.85
C GLU A 78 -11.70 -14.27 -9.84
N ALA A 79 -10.75 -13.38 -10.18
CA ALA A 79 -9.64 -13.67 -11.08
C ALA A 79 -8.72 -14.82 -10.62
N THR A 80 -8.57 -15.06 -9.30
CA THR A 80 -7.83 -16.22 -8.76
C THR A 80 -8.66 -17.51 -8.64
N SER A 81 -9.97 -17.44 -8.87
CA SER A 81 -10.91 -18.58 -8.79
C SER A 81 -11.33 -19.14 -10.15
N VAL A 82 -10.93 -18.49 -11.25
CA VAL A 82 -11.28 -18.89 -12.62
C VAL A 82 -10.64 -20.23 -12.97
N ASP A 83 -11.48 -21.20 -13.35
CA ASP A 83 -11.07 -22.50 -13.88
C ASP A 83 -10.57 -22.37 -15.35
N ASP A 84 -9.63 -23.22 -15.77
CA ASP A 84 -8.83 -23.06 -17.02
C ASP A 84 -9.67 -22.90 -18.31
N ASN A 85 -10.94 -23.32 -18.27
CA ASN A 85 -11.88 -23.31 -19.38
C ASN A 85 -12.43 -21.91 -19.77
N ARG A 86 -12.03 -20.81 -19.11
CA ARG A 86 -12.62 -19.46 -19.27
C ARG A 86 -11.63 -18.34 -19.62
N GLN A 87 -10.68 -18.61 -20.50
CA GLN A 87 -9.66 -17.65 -20.96
C GLN A 87 -10.23 -16.33 -21.53
N GLN A 88 -11.47 -16.33 -22.05
CA GLN A 88 -12.13 -15.13 -22.58
C GLN A 88 -12.65 -14.18 -21.48
N ASP A 89 -13.08 -14.72 -20.33
CA ASP A 89 -13.50 -13.92 -19.16
C ASP A 89 -12.26 -13.33 -18.45
N GLN A 90 -11.13 -14.05 -18.47
CA GLN A 90 -9.89 -13.65 -17.82
C GLN A 90 -9.39 -12.28 -18.30
N GLY A 91 -9.48 -11.98 -19.61
CA GLY A 91 -9.08 -10.67 -20.14
C GLY A 91 -9.94 -9.51 -19.62
N VAL A 92 -11.22 -9.75 -19.36
CA VAL A 92 -12.15 -8.76 -18.78
C VAL A 92 -11.81 -8.53 -17.30
N LEU A 93 -11.70 -9.61 -16.52
CA LEU A 93 -11.37 -9.57 -15.09
C LEU A 93 -10.03 -8.86 -14.81
N MET A 94 -9.01 -9.10 -15.64
CA MET A 94 -7.73 -8.42 -15.52
C MET A 94 -7.81 -6.91 -15.84
N GLY A 95 -8.70 -6.52 -16.78
CA GLY A 95 -9.01 -5.11 -17.04
C GLY A 95 -9.77 -4.44 -15.90
N GLU A 96 -10.65 -5.17 -15.21
CA GLU A 96 -11.32 -4.67 -14.01
C GLU A 96 -10.35 -4.48 -12.85
N ILE A 97 -9.43 -5.42 -12.61
CA ILE A 97 -8.37 -5.26 -11.59
C ILE A 97 -7.56 -3.97 -11.82
N ALA A 98 -7.17 -3.70 -13.06
CA ALA A 98 -6.45 -2.46 -13.40
C ALA A 98 -7.30 -1.21 -13.14
N ARG A 99 -8.59 -1.23 -13.53
CA ARG A 99 -9.54 -0.12 -13.28
C ARG A 99 -9.75 0.14 -11.79
N GLU A 100 -9.96 -0.90 -10.97
CA GLU A 100 -10.16 -0.74 -9.53
C GLU A 100 -8.88 -0.29 -8.81
N ALA A 101 -7.70 -0.69 -9.32
CA ALA A 101 -6.43 -0.15 -8.85
C ALA A 101 -6.27 1.33 -9.22
N ASP A 102 -6.59 1.75 -10.45
CA ASP A 102 -6.57 3.16 -10.88
C ASP A 102 -7.55 4.03 -10.05
N ASN A 103 -8.75 3.52 -9.76
CA ASN A 103 -9.73 4.17 -8.89
C ASN A 103 -9.15 4.43 -7.48
N LEU A 104 -8.41 3.46 -6.93
CA LEU A 104 -7.73 3.60 -5.64
C LEU A 104 -6.52 4.54 -5.71
N GLN A 105 -5.70 4.49 -6.77
CA GLN A 105 -4.58 5.42 -6.97
C GLN A 105 -5.08 6.88 -6.98
N TRP A 106 -6.18 7.15 -7.69
CA TRP A 106 -6.81 8.47 -7.76
C TRP A 106 -7.41 8.92 -6.42
N LEU A 107 -8.09 8.02 -5.70
CA LEU A 107 -8.60 8.31 -4.36
C LEU A 107 -7.46 8.65 -3.39
N VAL A 108 -6.35 7.91 -3.47
CA VAL A 108 -5.15 8.12 -2.63
C VAL A 108 -4.51 9.48 -2.88
N ASP A 109 -4.36 9.90 -4.14
CA ASP A 109 -3.86 11.25 -4.48
C ASP A 109 -4.70 12.34 -3.80
N ILE A 110 -6.04 12.24 -3.86
CA ILE A 110 -6.95 13.21 -3.22
C ILE A 110 -6.86 13.16 -1.69
N LEU A 111 -6.69 11.98 -1.08
CA LEU A 111 -6.51 11.86 0.36
C LEU A 111 -5.16 12.45 0.82
N ILE A 112 -4.10 12.33 0.01
CA ILE A 112 -2.79 12.94 0.26
C ILE A 112 -2.88 14.47 0.15
N ASP A 113 -3.40 15.00 -0.96
CA ASP A 113 -3.54 16.44 -1.21
C ASP A 113 -4.34 17.15 -0.12
N ARG A 114 -5.30 16.44 0.47
CA ARG A 114 -6.16 16.95 1.55
C ARG A 114 -5.68 16.57 2.96
N LYS A 115 -4.51 15.92 3.09
CA LYS A 115 -3.87 15.49 4.37
C LYS A 115 -4.75 14.60 5.25
N MET A 116 -5.46 13.65 4.65
CA MET A 116 -6.39 12.71 5.33
C MET A 116 -6.23 11.25 4.85
N GLY A 117 -5.03 10.88 4.39
CA GLY A 117 -4.70 9.52 3.97
C GLY A 117 -4.22 8.61 5.11
N ASP A 118 -4.14 9.10 6.35
CA ASP A 118 -3.69 8.35 7.53
C ASP A 118 -4.53 7.09 7.79
N GLU A 119 -5.85 7.24 7.79
CA GLU A 119 -6.79 6.13 7.99
C GLU A 119 -6.75 5.14 6.80
N PHE A 120 -6.51 5.63 5.58
CA PHE A 120 -6.36 4.78 4.39
C PHE A 120 -5.06 3.97 4.43
N VAL A 121 -3.93 4.57 4.83
CA VAL A 121 -2.66 3.84 5.00
C VAL A 121 -2.85 2.69 5.99
N LYS A 122 -3.60 2.91 7.09
CA LYS A 122 -3.91 1.84 8.03
C LYS A 122 -4.72 0.72 7.38
N LEU A 123 -5.84 1.06 6.72
CA LEU A 123 -6.68 0.08 6.01
C LEU A 123 -5.85 -0.72 4.99
N TRP A 124 -5.00 -0.06 4.20
CA TRP A 124 -4.15 -0.69 3.19
C TRP A 124 -3.07 -1.59 3.80
N ALA A 125 -2.42 -1.15 4.89
CA ALA A 125 -1.38 -1.90 5.59
C ALA A 125 -1.89 -3.25 6.15
N GLU A 126 -3.17 -3.31 6.53
CA GLU A 126 -3.80 -4.50 7.11
C GLU A 126 -4.18 -5.58 6.07
N GLN A 127 -4.05 -5.31 4.76
CA GLN A 127 -4.52 -6.19 3.67
C GLN A 127 -3.59 -7.37 3.31
N LYS A 128 -3.35 -8.28 4.27
CA LYS A 128 -2.48 -9.45 4.08
C LYS A 128 -3.04 -10.45 3.07
N GLU A 129 -4.32 -10.72 3.15
CA GLU A 129 -5.04 -11.63 2.26
C GLU A 129 -4.99 -11.11 0.81
N LEU A 130 -5.15 -9.80 0.61
CA LEU A 130 -5.05 -9.18 -0.71
C LEU A 130 -3.62 -9.26 -1.28
N SER A 131 -2.59 -9.10 -0.46
CA SER A 131 -1.18 -9.30 -0.87
C SER A 131 -0.93 -10.76 -1.31
N ILE A 132 -1.53 -11.74 -0.63
CA ILE A 132 -1.48 -13.15 -1.04
C ILE A 132 -2.20 -13.38 -2.38
N LEU A 133 -3.38 -12.78 -2.60
CA LEU A 133 -4.09 -12.87 -3.88
C LEU A 133 -3.31 -12.17 -5.02
N HIS A 134 -2.77 -10.98 -4.75
CA HIS A 134 -1.91 -10.21 -5.66
C HIS A 134 -0.77 -11.07 -6.21
N SER A 135 -0.07 -11.81 -5.34
CA SER A 135 1.06 -12.67 -5.73
C SER A 135 0.72 -13.74 -6.79
N LYS A 136 -0.56 -14.13 -6.92
CA LYS A 136 -1.05 -15.14 -7.87
C LYS A 136 -1.40 -14.57 -9.25
N ILE A 137 -1.61 -13.26 -9.35
CA ILE A 137 -1.94 -12.58 -10.61
C ILE A 137 -0.66 -12.31 -11.41
N LEU A 138 -0.74 -12.28 -12.74
CA LEU A 138 0.38 -11.92 -13.61
C LEU A 138 0.80 -10.46 -13.40
N THR A 139 2.12 -10.22 -13.29
CA THR A 139 2.71 -8.89 -13.00
C THR A 139 2.18 -7.77 -13.91
N MET A 140 1.95 -8.07 -15.20
CA MET A 140 1.45 -7.11 -16.18
C MET A 140 0.07 -6.51 -15.85
N TYR A 141 -0.71 -7.10 -14.93
CA TYR A 141 -2.01 -6.57 -14.50
C TYR A 141 -1.99 -6.06 -13.05
N ARG A 142 -1.31 -6.78 -12.15
CA ARG A 142 -1.28 -6.42 -10.71
C ARG A 142 -0.38 -5.25 -10.35
N HIS A 143 0.54 -4.83 -11.23
CA HIS A 143 1.51 -3.79 -10.90
C HIS A 143 0.88 -2.41 -10.60
N GLU A 144 -0.33 -2.12 -11.09
CA GLU A 144 -1.10 -0.92 -10.70
C GLU A 144 -1.46 -0.93 -9.20
N ILE A 145 -1.69 -2.11 -8.61
CA ILE A 145 -1.91 -2.28 -7.16
C ILE A 145 -0.64 -1.90 -6.39
N SER A 146 0.52 -2.29 -6.90
CA SER A 146 1.83 -1.95 -6.30
C SER A 146 2.17 -0.45 -6.41
N LYS A 147 1.62 0.28 -7.39
CA LYS A 147 1.73 1.75 -7.45
C LYS A 147 1.01 2.43 -6.28
N ILE A 148 -0.09 1.89 -5.76
CA ILE A 148 -0.78 2.41 -4.56
C ILE A 148 0.19 2.40 -3.38
N THR A 149 0.86 1.27 -3.10
CA THR A 149 1.89 1.16 -2.06
C THR A 149 3.03 2.16 -2.28
N ALA A 150 3.44 2.38 -3.53
CA ALA A 150 4.48 3.36 -3.86
C ALA A 150 4.04 4.82 -3.60
N GLN A 151 2.82 5.21 -3.96
CA GLN A 151 2.25 6.53 -3.63
C GLN A 151 2.24 6.75 -2.11
N LEU A 152 1.83 5.76 -1.33
CA LEU A 152 1.84 5.83 0.13
C LEU A 152 3.26 5.98 0.69
N CYS A 153 4.24 5.22 0.18
CA CYS A 153 5.65 5.37 0.56
C CYS A 153 6.22 6.74 0.20
N ILE A 154 5.88 7.30 -0.97
CA ILE A 154 6.27 8.67 -1.36
C ILE A 154 5.69 9.69 -0.38
N ALA A 155 4.39 9.59 -0.07
CA ALA A 155 3.71 10.54 0.80
C ALA A 155 4.18 10.46 2.26
N ILE A 156 4.47 9.26 2.77
CA ILE A 156 5.03 9.04 4.11
C ILE A 156 6.49 9.53 4.16
N GLY A 157 7.31 9.15 3.18
CA GLY A 157 8.73 9.53 3.10
C GLY A 157 8.96 11.04 2.99
N ARG A 158 8.02 11.77 2.36
CA ARG A 158 8.01 13.24 2.29
C ARG A 158 7.37 13.93 3.50
N GLY A 159 6.73 13.18 4.41
CA GLY A 159 5.99 13.74 5.55
C GLY A 159 4.62 14.34 5.20
N ASN A 160 4.09 14.08 4.00
CA ASN A 160 2.73 14.47 3.62
C ASN A 160 1.67 13.63 4.37
N LEU A 161 2.00 12.38 4.69
CA LEU A 161 1.20 11.50 5.56
C LEU A 161 1.97 11.14 6.82
N LEU A 162 1.37 11.43 7.97
CA LEU A 162 1.94 11.17 9.29
C LEU A 162 1.16 10.04 9.98
N VAL A 163 1.73 8.84 9.95
CA VAL A 163 1.13 7.63 10.55
C VAL A 163 2.02 7.04 11.66
N PRO A 164 1.46 6.26 12.60
CA PRO A 164 2.22 5.55 13.62
C PRO A 164 3.34 4.65 13.06
N LYS A 165 4.31 4.27 13.91
CA LYS A 165 5.49 3.49 13.48
C LYS A 165 5.13 2.04 13.13
N ASP A 166 4.24 1.47 13.92
CA ASP A 166 3.59 0.17 13.74
C ASP A 166 2.81 0.11 12.41
N VAL A 167 2.01 1.12 12.08
CA VAL A 167 1.30 1.22 10.79
C VAL A 167 2.29 1.24 9.61
N ARG A 168 3.38 2.01 9.69
CA ARG A 168 4.44 2.03 8.65
C ARG A 168 5.15 0.70 8.50
N TYR A 169 5.44 0.04 9.63
CA TYR A 169 6.05 -1.28 9.59
C TYR A 169 5.09 -2.33 9.02
N CYS A 170 3.80 -2.26 9.35
CA CYS A 170 2.77 -3.13 8.80
C CYS A 170 2.61 -2.93 7.28
N LEU A 171 2.57 -1.68 6.80
CA LEU A 171 2.53 -1.34 5.38
C LEU A 171 3.66 -2.03 4.60
N LEU A 172 4.89 -1.88 5.07
CA LEU A 172 6.06 -2.50 4.45
C LEU A 172 6.06 -4.03 4.61
N SER A 173 5.66 -4.56 5.78
CA SER A 173 5.59 -6.02 6.01
C SER A 173 4.57 -6.72 5.12
N THR A 174 3.48 -6.02 4.75
CA THR A 174 2.41 -6.57 3.91
C THR A 174 2.71 -6.43 2.41
N TRP A 175 3.33 -5.32 1.98
CA TRP A 175 3.37 -4.94 0.55
C TRP A 175 4.75 -4.76 -0.07
N LEU A 176 5.84 -4.78 0.71
CA LEU A 176 7.18 -4.47 0.19
C LEU A 176 7.66 -5.48 -0.86
N GLU A 177 7.39 -6.77 -0.64
CA GLU A 177 7.76 -7.84 -1.58
C GLU A 177 6.97 -7.72 -2.90
N SER A 178 5.66 -7.44 -2.84
CA SER A 178 4.83 -7.14 -4.02
C SER A 178 5.36 -5.94 -4.81
N LEU A 179 5.73 -4.85 -4.14
CA LEU A 179 6.31 -3.66 -4.76
C LEU A 179 7.66 -3.98 -5.41
N TYR A 180 8.49 -4.80 -4.77
CA TYR A 180 9.78 -5.23 -5.30
C TYR A 180 9.67 -6.09 -6.56
N ASP A 181 8.75 -7.06 -6.60
CA ASP A 181 8.57 -7.92 -7.78
C ASP A 181 7.90 -7.20 -8.95
N ASP A 182 7.07 -6.19 -8.69
CA ASP A 182 6.34 -5.45 -9.72
C ASP A 182 7.12 -4.20 -10.23
N PHE A 183 8.18 -3.75 -9.55
CA PHE A 183 8.88 -2.48 -9.84
C PHE A 183 9.36 -2.34 -11.29
N GLY A 184 9.94 -3.39 -11.87
CA GLY A 184 10.36 -3.41 -13.28
C GLY A 184 9.20 -3.16 -14.26
N TRP A 185 7.99 -3.60 -13.93
CA TRP A 185 6.77 -3.31 -14.69
C TRP A 185 6.24 -1.90 -14.42
N MET A 186 6.19 -1.46 -13.16
CA MET A 186 5.80 -0.08 -12.79
C MET A 186 6.65 1.00 -13.48
N LYS A 187 7.93 0.68 -13.78
CA LYS A 187 8.87 1.51 -14.54
C LYS A 187 8.58 1.56 -16.04
N ARG A 188 8.04 0.48 -16.62
CA ARG A 188 7.88 0.28 -18.08
C ARG A 188 6.46 0.50 -18.61
N ALA A 189 5.43 0.33 -17.78
CA ALA A 189 4.04 0.27 -18.22
C ALA A 189 3.30 1.62 -18.09
N GLY A 190 2.51 1.93 -19.12
CA GLY A 190 1.47 2.96 -19.10
C GLY A 190 1.90 4.33 -18.59
N LYS A 191 1.08 4.91 -17.71
CA LYS A 191 1.41 6.11 -16.93
C LYS A 191 2.50 5.73 -15.91
N SER A 192 3.76 5.84 -16.34
CA SER A 192 4.91 5.47 -15.52
C SER A 192 5.00 6.35 -14.28
N ILE A 193 5.25 5.72 -13.13
CA ILE A 193 5.55 6.42 -11.89
C ILE A 193 7.02 6.85 -11.92
N ASP A 194 7.35 8.04 -11.40
CA ASP A 194 8.74 8.50 -11.36
C ASP A 194 9.56 7.58 -10.45
N LYS A 195 10.42 6.76 -11.08
CA LYS A 195 11.32 5.80 -10.46
C LYS A 195 12.06 6.40 -9.25
N LYS A 196 12.61 7.61 -9.40
CA LYS A 196 13.42 8.24 -8.36
C LYS A 196 12.58 8.63 -7.15
N LEU A 197 11.33 9.05 -7.39
CA LEU A 197 10.41 9.36 -6.30
C LEU A 197 10.02 8.10 -5.53
N VAL A 198 9.78 6.98 -6.21
CA VAL A 198 9.51 5.69 -5.53
C VAL A 198 10.71 5.26 -4.68
N GLU A 199 11.92 5.30 -5.24
CA GLU A 199 13.17 4.93 -4.54
C GLU A 199 13.43 5.83 -3.32
N GLU A 200 13.31 7.15 -3.47
CA GLU A 200 13.46 8.10 -2.37
C GLU A 200 12.36 7.91 -1.31
N GLY A 201 11.09 7.84 -1.71
CA GLY A 201 9.95 7.68 -0.82
C GLY A 201 10.00 6.39 0.00
N LEU A 202 10.32 5.27 -0.65
CA LEU A 202 10.53 3.99 0.01
C LEU A 202 11.71 4.03 0.98
N GLY A 203 12.86 4.54 0.52
CA GLY A 203 14.06 4.67 1.35
C GLY A 203 13.84 5.53 2.59
N GLN A 204 13.18 6.69 2.44
CA GLN A 204 12.83 7.55 3.57
C GLN A 204 11.81 6.88 4.51
N THR A 205 10.78 6.23 3.98
CA THR A 205 9.78 5.50 4.79
C THR A 205 10.47 4.45 5.67
N ILE A 206 11.36 3.63 5.11
CA ILE A 206 12.18 2.65 5.85
C ILE A 206 13.02 3.34 6.93
N LEU A 207 13.71 4.44 6.60
CA LEU A 207 14.55 5.20 7.55
C LEU A 207 13.81 5.82 8.73
N THR A 208 12.47 5.82 8.74
CA THR A 208 11.65 6.26 9.88
C THR A 208 11.30 5.16 10.89
N LEU A 209 11.57 3.89 10.57
CA LEU A 209 11.35 2.75 11.46
C LEU A 209 12.41 2.65 12.58
N PRO A 210 12.19 1.86 13.65
CA PRO A 210 13.24 1.41 14.56
C PRO A 210 14.44 0.74 13.84
N LEU A 211 15.66 0.94 14.34
CA LEU A 211 16.90 0.44 13.71
C LEU A 211 16.92 -1.07 13.43
N ALA A 212 16.34 -1.88 14.32
CA ALA A 212 16.25 -3.33 14.12
C ALA A 212 15.37 -3.71 12.91
N GLN A 213 14.27 -2.99 12.69
CA GLN A 213 13.40 -3.19 11.51
C GLN A 213 14.07 -2.67 10.24
N GLN A 214 14.79 -1.54 10.32
CA GLN A 214 15.62 -1.05 9.21
C GLN A 214 16.65 -2.11 8.78
N GLN A 215 17.36 -2.72 9.74
CA GLN A 215 18.35 -3.76 9.48
C GLN A 215 17.76 -4.94 8.70
N THR A 216 16.66 -5.52 9.17
CA THR A 216 16.00 -6.66 8.50
C THR A 216 15.62 -6.32 7.05
N ILE A 217 15.01 -5.16 6.82
CA ILE A 217 14.57 -4.74 5.49
C ILE A 217 15.76 -4.44 4.57
N LEU A 218 16.77 -3.73 5.06
CA LEU A 218 17.90 -3.25 4.26
C LEU A 218 18.90 -4.37 3.93
N LEU A 219 19.05 -5.38 4.78
CA LEU A 219 19.86 -6.56 4.47
C LEU A 219 19.17 -7.48 3.45
N ASN A 220 17.85 -7.72 3.58
CA ASN A 220 17.05 -8.44 2.57
C ASN A 220 17.07 -7.69 1.21
N TRP A 221 16.93 -6.36 1.24
CA TRP A 221 17.09 -5.54 0.04
C TRP A 221 18.47 -5.70 -0.60
N PHE A 222 19.54 -5.64 0.18
CA PHE A 222 20.92 -5.70 -0.34
C PHE A 222 21.21 -7.04 -1.03
N ASP A 223 20.83 -8.16 -0.40
CA ASP A 223 20.95 -9.50 -0.96
C ASP A 223 20.24 -9.62 -2.32
N ARG A 224 19.00 -9.12 -2.43
CA ARG A 224 18.21 -9.19 -3.66
C ARG A 224 18.66 -8.21 -4.74
N PHE A 225 19.09 -7.00 -4.36
CA PHE A 225 19.53 -5.96 -5.30
C PHE A 225 20.75 -6.39 -6.10
N LEU A 226 21.70 -7.09 -5.44
CA LEU A 226 22.87 -7.71 -6.10
C LEU A 226 22.49 -8.72 -7.20
N ASN A 227 21.30 -9.32 -7.11
CA ASN A 227 20.83 -10.36 -8.03
C ASN A 227 19.85 -9.85 -9.12
N LYS A 228 19.15 -8.71 -8.91
CA LYS A 228 18.06 -8.24 -9.80
C LYS A 228 18.36 -6.98 -10.64
N GLY A 229 19.42 -6.23 -10.35
CA GLY A 229 19.83 -5.07 -11.18
C GLY A 229 18.79 -3.94 -11.25
N ASP A 230 18.68 -3.25 -12.39
CA ASP A 230 17.89 -2.01 -12.54
C ASP A 230 16.35 -2.18 -12.44
N ASP A 231 15.86 -3.42 -12.49
CA ASP A 231 14.45 -3.77 -12.30
C ASP A 231 14.04 -3.93 -10.83
N TYR A 232 14.94 -3.60 -9.91
CA TYR A 232 14.72 -3.56 -8.46
C TYR A 232 14.94 -2.13 -7.91
N PRO A 233 14.20 -1.65 -6.90
CA PRO A 233 14.36 -0.28 -6.40
C PRO A 233 15.75 -0.05 -5.81
N ASN A 234 16.44 1.00 -6.25
CA ASN A 234 17.72 1.41 -5.67
C ASN A 234 17.51 2.27 -4.42
N ILE A 235 17.44 1.63 -3.25
CA ILE A 235 17.42 2.31 -1.94
C ILE A 235 18.80 2.35 -1.26
N GLN A 236 19.91 2.29 -2.03
CA GLN A 236 21.29 2.38 -1.51
C GLN A 236 21.48 3.58 -0.58
N ARG A 237 20.90 4.73 -0.93
CA ARG A 237 20.97 5.95 -0.11
C ARG A 237 20.44 5.74 1.30
N ALA A 238 19.39 4.92 1.47
CA ALA A 238 18.84 4.55 2.76
C ALA A 238 19.72 3.54 3.50
N PHE A 239 20.24 2.53 2.79
CA PHE A 239 21.21 1.57 3.33
C PHE A 239 22.42 2.29 3.95
N GLU A 240 23.03 3.24 3.23
CA GLU A 240 24.16 4.04 3.71
C GLU A 240 23.84 4.84 4.97
N VAL A 241 22.64 5.44 5.05
CA VAL A 241 22.23 6.24 6.22
C VAL A 241 22.02 5.35 7.44
N TRP A 242 21.37 4.20 7.27
CA TRP A 242 21.24 3.20 8.33
C TRP A 242 22.61 2.69 8.78
N TRP A 243 23.49 2.30 7.86
CA TRP A 243 24.83 1.80 8.16
C TRP A 243 25.65 2.78 9.02
N ARG A 244 25.66 4.07 8.63
CA ARG A 244 26.32 5.13 9.43
C ARG A 244 25.69 5.29 10.82
N ARG A 245 24.36 5.21 10.93
CA ARG A 245 23.65 5.33 12.23
C ARG A 245 23.92 4.14 13.14
N SER A 246 24.04 2.93 12.59
CA SER A 246 24.26 1.70 13.35
C SER A 246 25.71 1.58 13.84
N PHE A 247 26.70 1.73 12.96
CA PHE A 247 28.09 1.37 13.28
C PHE A 247 28.99 2.56 13.62
N VAL A 248 28.84 3.71 12.94
CA VAL A 248 29.76 4.85 13.11
C VAL A 248 29.53 5.55 14.46
N LYS A 249 28.28 5.60 14.95
CA LYS A 249 27.97 6.17 16.27
C LYS A 249 28.44 5.30 17.45
N GLN A 250 28.42 3.97 17.29
CA GLN A 250 28.92 3.05 18.32
C GLN A 250 30.43 3.23 18.48
N TYR A 251 31.17 3.22 17.36
CA TYR A 251 32.63 3.40 17.37
C TYR A 251 33.10 4.70 18.05
N THR A 252 32.37 5.82 17.84
CA THR A 252 32.71 7.10 18.50
C THR A 252 32.38 7.12 19.98
N ALA A 253 31.32 6.42 20.43
CA ALA A 253 31.00 6.32 21.86
C ALA A 253 32.03 5.46 22.59
N ASP A 254 32.40 4.30 22.02
CA ASP A 254 33.43 3.43 22.59
C ASP A 254 34.82 4.11 22.58
N SER A 255 35.15 4.87 21.54
CA SER A 255 36.40 5.65 21.50
C SER A 255 36.45 6.75 22.57
N GLN A 256 35.32 7.43 22.83
CA GLN A 256 35.23 8.45 23.89
C GLN A 256 35.29 7.82 25.29
N LEU A 257 34.69 6.65 25.49
CA LEU A 257 34.81 5.88 26.74
C LEU A 257 36.24 5.39 26.97
N GLN A 258 36.94 4.95 25.91
CA GLN A 258 38.35 4.55 26.00
C GLN A 258 39.26 5.73 26.37
N LEU A 259 39.08 6.91 25.77
CA LEU A 259 39.82 8.12 26.14
C LEU A 259 39.55 8.53 27.60
N ALA A 260 38.29 8.52 28.04
CA ALA A 260 37.92 8.85 29.41
C ALA A 260 38.46 7.85 30.47
N ILE A 261 38.87 6.64 30.08
CA ILE A 261 39.50 5.66 30.98
C ILE A 261 41.02 5.93 31.13
N PHE A 262 41.67 6.53 30.13
CA PHE A 262 43.09 6.92 30.21
C PHE A 262 43.33 8.17 31.07
N ASP A 263 42.35 9.08 31.17
CA ASP A 263 42.44 10.31 31.98
C ASP A 263 42.25 10.09 33.50
N TYR A 264 42.12 8.84 33.97
CA TYR A 264 41.90 8.49 35.39
C TYR A 264 43.07 7.76 36.07
N THR A 265 44.28 7.80 35.48
CA THR A 265 45.50 7.23 36.08
C THR A 265 46.63 8.24 36.23
N GLU A 266 46.49 9.15 37.20
CA GLU A 266 47.58 9.80 37.95
C GLU A 266 47.28 9.76 39.46
#